data_AF-A0A3B9G530-F1
#
_entry.id   AF-A0A3B9G530-F1
#
_cell.length_a   1.000
_cell.length_b   1.000
_cell.length_c   1.000
_cell.angle_alpha   90.00
_cell.angle_beta   90.00
_cell.angle_gamma   90.00
#
_symmetry.space_group_name_H-M   'P 1'
#
loop_
_entity.id
_entity.type
_entity.pdbx_description
1 polymer ?
#
loop_
_entity_poly.entity_id
_entity_poly.type
_entity_poly.pdbx_seq_one_letter_code
_entity_poly.pdbx_strand_id
1 'polypeptide(L)'
;MAVKFEFGHVGINAQTEEEGKRMKDFFTDVMGYDDYREIPASYFTNDNRMELMKKMGKGTMGHLGFFVNDIPEAIAYLESKGYELDYSTARYAE
;
A
#
# COMPACT_ATOMS: atom_id res chain seq x y z
N MET A 1 3.11 -19.03 17.79
CA MET A 1 2.16 -17.99 18.25
C MET A 1 1.09 -17.83 17.18
N ALA A 2 -0.12 -17.36 17.48
CA ALA A 2 -1.10 -17.08 16.43
C ALA A 2 -0.65 -15.91 15.54
N VAL A 3 -0.86 -16.00 14.23
CA VAL A 3 -0.59 -14.90 13.28
C VAL A 3 -1.44 -13.69 13.65
N LYS A 4 -0.83 -12.51 13.74
CA LYS A 4 -1.50 -11.23 13.96
C LYS A 4 -1.39 -10.39 12.70
N PHE A 5 -2.54 -9.93 12.22
CA PHE A 5 -2.63 -8.90 11.18
C PHE A 5 -2.89 -7.55 11.83
N GLU A 6 -2.19 -6.53 11.37
CA GLU A 6 -2.36 -5.15 11.80
C GLU A 6 -2.56 -4.28 10.58
N PHE A 7 -3.58 -3.42 10.61
CA PHE A 7 -3.81 -2.49 9.51
C PHE A 7 -2.55 -1.64 9.30
N GLY A 8 -2.05 -1.62 8.06
CA GLY A 8 -0.95 -0.77 7.64
C GLY A 8 -1.50 0.48 7.03
N HIS A 9 -2.02 0.36 5.79
CA HIS A 9 -2.37 1.51 4.96
C HIS A 9 -3.48 1.24 3.95
N VAL A 10 -4.03 2.33 3.41
CA VAL A 10 -4.86 2.32 2.19
C VAL A 10 -4.03 2.84 1.03
N GLY A 11 -3.90 2.04 -0.02
CA GLY A 11 -3.40 2.46 -1.33
C GLY A 11 -4.54 2.97 -2.20
N ILE A 12 -4.36 4.13 -2.83
CA ILE A 12 -5.32 4.75 -3.74
C ILE A 12 -4.69 4.81 -5.13
N ASN A 13 -5.33 4.17 -6.11
CA ASN A 13 -4.82 4.12 -7.48
C ASN A 13 -5.19 5.37 -8.27
N ALA A 14 -4.20 5.99 -8.92
CA ALA A 14 -4.42 6.92 -10.02
C ALA A 14 -4.45 6.18 -11.37
N GLN A 15 -5.18 6.68 -12.36
CA GLN A 15 -5.16 6.12 -13.72
C GLN A 15 -3.91 6.56 -14.48
N THR A 16 -3.41 7.77 -14.23
CA THR A 16 -2.20 8.33 -14.85
C THR A 16 -1.31 9.06 -13.84
N GLU A 17 -0.05 9.29 -14.21
CA GLU A 17 0.91 10.03 -13.37
C GLU A 17 0.44 11.46 -13.07
N GLU A 18 -0.21 12.12 -14.04
CA GLU A 18 -0.78 13.45 -13.83
C GLU A 18 -1.93 13.42 -12.82
N GLU A 19 -2.77 12.37 -12.84
CA GLU A 19 -3.80 12.19 -11.83
C GLU A 19 -3.19 11.91 -10.45
N GLY A 20 -2.14 11.09 -10.37
CA GLY A 20 -1.41 10.83 -9.14
C GLY A 20 -0.85 12.12 -8.53
N LYS A 21 -0.30 13.00 -9.36
CA LYS A 21 0.15 14.33 -8.93
C LYS A 21 -1.02 15.18 -8.44
N ARG A 22 -2.12 15.28 -9.19
CA ARG A 22 -3.32 16.05 -8.76
C ARG A 22 -3.90 15.54 -7.44
N MET A 23 -3.90 14.23 -7.23
CA MET A 23 -4.34 13.61 -5.98
C MET A 23 -3.45 14.04 -4.82
N LYS A 24 -2.12 13.95 -4.96
CA LYS A 24 -1.16 14.44 -3.96
C LYS A 24 -1.37 15.93 -3.68
N ASP A 25 -1.42 16.75 -4.73
CA ASP A 25 -1.61 18.20 -4.61
C ASP A 25 -2.92 18.51 -3.84
N PHE A 26 -4.01 17.78 -4.09
CA PHE A 26 -5.26 17.95 -3.34
C PHE A 26 -5.09 17.65 -1.84
N PHE A 27 -4.43 16.54 -1.48
CA PHE A 27 -4.19 16.22 -0.06
C PHE A 27 -3.25 17.22 0.61
N THR A 28 -2.31 17.81 -0.13
CA THR A 28 -1.48 18.91 0.37
C THR A 28 -2.30 20.18 0.54
N ASP A 29 -2.91 20.69 -0.52
CA ASP A 29 -3.53 22.02 -0.54
C ASP A 29 -4.81 22.09 0.29
N VAL A 30 -5.59 21.01 0.35
CA VAL A 30 -6.91 20.99 1.01
C VAL A 30 -6.82 20.39 2.41
N MET A 31 -5.98 19.37 2.62
CA MET A 31 -5.90 18.65 3.90
C MET A 31 -4.62 18.93 4.69
N GLY A 32 -3.63 19.63 4.12
CA GLY A 32 -2.40 20.02 4.82
C GLY A 32 -1.38 18.89 5.00
N TYR A 33 -1.38 17.90 4.11
CA TYR A 33 -0.33 16.87 4.10
C TYR A 33 0.89 17.36 3.32
N ASP A 34 2.01 17.56 4.02
CA ASP A 34 3.19 18.22 3.43
C ASP A 34 4.43 17.31 3.35
N ASP A 35 4.52 16.32 4.25
CA ASP A 35 5.65 15.41 4.38
C ASP A 35 5.32 14.03 3.81
N TYR A 36 5.72 13.80 2.55
CA TYR A 36 5.54 12.52 1.87
C TYR A 36 6.86 11.76 1.75
N ARG A 37 6.82 10.47 2.07
CA ARG A 37 7.86 9.53 1.66
C ARG A 37 7.57 9.07 0.23
N GLU A 38 8.29 9.64 -0.71
CA GLU A 38 8.15 9.30 -2.12
C GLU A 38 9.01 8.08 -2.49
N ILE A 39 8.39 7.12 -3.17
CA ILE A 39 9.07 6.02 -3.84
C ILE A 39 8.76 6.07 -5.35
N PRO A 40 9.43 5.27 -6.21
CA PRO A 40 9.19 5.32 -7.65
C PRO A 40 7.72 5.10 -8.03
N ALA A 41 6.98 4.26 -7.29
CA ALA A 41 5.60 3.90 -7.61
C ALA A 41 4.53 4.81 -7.00
N SER A 42 4.82 5.48 -5.87
CA SER A 42 3.79 6.12 -5.04
C SER A 42 4.35 7.18 -4.08
N TYR A 43 3.44 7.90 -3.42
CA TYR A 43 3.72 8.81 -2.31
C TYR A 43 3.04 8.30 -1.04
N PHE A 44 3.81 8.01 0.00
CA PHE A 44 3.25 7.69 1.32
C PHE A 44 3.15 8.94 2.17
N THR A 45 2.08 9.09 2.95
CA THR A 45 2.05 10.05 4.06
C THR A 45 3.11 9.69 5.10
N ASN A 46 3.57 10.67 5.89
CA ASN A 46 4.62 10.47 6.89
C ASN A 46 4.30 9.33 7.90
N ASP A 47 3.03 9.19 8.29
CA ASP A 47 2.56 8.11 9.16
C ASP A 47 2.42 6.75 8.46
N ASN A 48 2.72 6.70 7.16
CA ASN A 48 2.55 5.58 6.24
C ASN A 48 1.14 5.00 6.18
N ARG A 49 0.09 5.74 6.60
CA ARG A 49 -1.29 5.24 6.60
C ARG A 49 -2.01 5.38 5.25
N MET A 50 -1.56 6.31 4.41
CA MET A 50 -2.11 6.52 3.08
C MET A 50 -0.99 6.45 2.04
N GLU A 51 -1.21 5.64 1.00
CA GLU A 51 -0.34 5.51 -0.15
C GLU A 51 -1.07 6.03 -1.39
N LEU A 52 -0.55 7.10 -1.98
CA LEU A 52 -1.06 7.71 -3.19
C LEU A 52 -0.26 7.15 -4.37
N MET A 53 -0.82 6.19 -5.10
CA MET A 53 -0.14 5.60 -6.24
C MET A 53 -0.07 6.59 -7.39
N LYS A 54 1.10 6.65 -8.05
CA LYS A 54 1.29 7.51 -9.23
C LYS A 54 0.50 7.01 -10.44
N LYS A 55 0.19 5.72 -10.50
CA LYS A 55 -0.56 5.08 -11.58
C LYS A 55 -1.26 3.82 -11.08
N MET A 56 -1.93 3.11 -11.98
CA MET A 56 -2.71 1.93 -11.62
C MET A 56 -1.81 0.84 -11.03
N GLY A 57 -2.05 0.54 -9.75
CA GLY A 57 -1.48 -0.61 -9.05
C GLY A 57 -2.36 -1.86 -9.18
N LYS A 58 -2.20 -2.80 -8.25
CA LYS A 58 -3.13 -3.94 -8.12
C LYS A 58 -4.45 -3.45 -7.49
N GLY A 59 -5.53 -4.20 -7.75
CA GLY A 59 -6.87 -3.84 -7.32
C GLY A 59 -7.54 -2.78 -8.20
N THR A 60 -8.87 -2.80 -8.26
CA THR A 60 -9.64 -1.91 -9.14
C THR A 60 -9.65 -0.45 -8.68
N MET A 61 -9.53 -0.23 -7.36
CA MET A 61 -9.55 1.10 -6.72
C MET A 61 -8.29 1.39 -5.90
N GLY A 62 -7.36 0.44 -5.82
CA GLY A 62 -6.26 0.44 -4.87
C GLY A 62 -6.20 -0.83 -4.05
N HIS A 63 -5.57 -0.77 -2.87
CA HIS A 63 -5.33 -1.92 -2.00
C HIS A 63 -5.35 -1.56 -0.52
N LEU A 64 -5.48 -2.60 0.32
CA LEU A 64 -5.27 -2.50 1.76
C LEU A 64 -3.97 -3.22 2.10
N GLY A 65 -3.05 -2.52 2.77
CA GLY A 65 -1.83 -3.10 3.32
C GLY A 65 -2.04 -3.53 4.77
N PHE A 66 -1.53 -4.71 5.11
CA PHE A 66 -1.50 -5.20 6.49
C PHE A 66 -0.09 -5.62 6.87
N PHE A 67 0.35 -5.21 8.05
CA PHE A 67 1.54 -5.75 8.69
C PHE A 67 1.22 -7.08 9.36
N VAL A 68 2.21 -7.96 9.40
CA VAL A 68 2.15 -9.21 10.15
C VAL A 68 3.38 -9.35 11.04
N ASN A 69 3.22 -10.05 12.14
CA ASN A 69 4.31 -10.29 13.09
C ASN A 69 5.32 -11.35 12.59
N ASP A 70 4.92 -12.21 11.66
CA ASP A 70 5.76 -13.24 11.05
C ASP A 70 5.25 -13.54 9.63
N ILE A 71 6.08 -13.28 8.61
CA ILE A 71 5.70 -13.42 7.21
C ILE A 71 5.50 -14.90 6.83
N PRO A 72 6.48 -15.82 7.03
CA PRO A 72 6.28 -17.25 6.76
C PRO A 72 5.01 -17.85 7.39
N GLU A 73 4.75 -17.54 8.66
CA GLU A 73 3.55 -18.03 9.34
C GLU A 73 2.27 -17.42 8.76
N ALA A 74 2.28 -16.14 8.38
CA ALA A 74 1.13 -15.51 7.72
C ALA A 74 0.84 -16.12 6.35
N ILE A 75 1.88 -16.45 5.58
CA ILE A 75 1.77 -17.14 4.29
C ILE A 75 1.11 -18.51 4.49
N ALA A 76 1.65 -19.34 5.38
CA ALA A 76 1.10 -20.67 5.67
C ALA A 76 -0.34 -20.59 6.18
N TYR A 77 -0.66 -19.59 7.00
CA TYR A 77 -2.03 -19.34 7.45
C TYR A 77 -2.98 -19.01 6.29
N LEU A 78 -2.61 -18.10 5.39
CA LEU A 78 -3.44 -17.73 4.23
C LEU A 78 -3.63 -18.90 3.26
N GLU A 79 -2.57 -19.66 2.99
CA GLU A 79 -2.62 -20.88 2.18
C GLU A 79 -3.54 -21.93 2.80
N SER A 80 -3.51 -22.10 4.13
CA SER A 80 -4.44 -23.00 4.84
C SER A 80 -5.92 -22.58 4.73
N LYS A 81 -6.18 -21.30 4.39
CA LYS A 81 -7.52 -20.75 4.12
C LYS A 81 -7.88 -20.79 2.63
N GLY A 82 -7.03 -21.34 1.77
CA GLY A 82 -7.27 -21.46 0.33
C GLY A 82 -6.93 -20.21 -0.48
N TYR A 83 -6.14 -19.29 0.06
CA TYR A 83 -5.63 -18.14 -0.69
C TYR A 83 -4.25 -18.44 -1.28
N GLU A 84 -4.04 -18.02 -2.53
CA GLU A 84 -2.75 -18.08 -3.21
C GLU A 84 -2.02 -16.74 -3.12
N LEU A 85 -0.70 -16.79 -3.00
CA LEU A 85 0.14 -15.59 -2.97
C LEU A 85 0.77 -15.31 -4.33
N ASP A 86 0.69 -14.04 -4.77
CA ASP A 86 1.36 -13.56 -5.98
C ASP A 86 2.80 -13.12 -5.67
N TYR A 87 3.72 -14.08 -5.64
CA TYR A 87 5.14 -13.83 -5.39
C TYR A 87 5.82 -12.95 -6.46
N SER A 88 5.21 -12.75 -7.64
CA SER A 88 5.77 -11.84 -8.65
C SER A 88 5.81 -10.38 -8.17
N THR A 89 5.03 -10.07 -7.15
CA THR A 89 4.93 -8.73 -6.55
C THR A 89 5.71 -8.58 -5.25
N ALA A 90 6.36 -9.65 -4.76
CA ALA A 90 7.08 -9.62 -3.49
C ALA A 90 8.20 -8.57 -3.49
N ARG A 91 8.38 -7.93 -2.32
CA ARG A 91 9.41 -6.93 -2.04
C ARG A 91 10.06 -7.29 -0.71
N TYR A 92 11.39 -7.26 -0.65
CA TYR A 92 12.16 -7.74 0.51
C TYR A 92 13.02 -6.64 1.18
N ALA A 93 13.20 -5.49 0.52
CA ALA A 93 14.07 -4.41 0.99
C ALA A 93 13.72 -3.06 0.33
N GLU A 94 12.46 -2.63 0.38
CA GLU A 94 12.03 -1.28 -0.03
C GLU A 94 11.89 -0.34 1.17
#